data_AF-A0A318S2U2-F1
#
_entry.id   AF-A0A318S2U2-F1
#
_cell.length_a   1.000
_cell.length_b   1.000
_cell.length_c   1.000
_cell.angle_alpha   90.00
_cell.angle_beta   90.00
_cell.angle_gamma   90.00
#
_symmetry.space_group_name_H-M   'P 1'
#
loop_
_entity.id
_entity.type
_entity.pdbx_description
1 polymer ?
#
loop_
_entity_poly.entity_id
_entity_poly.type
_entity_poly.pdbx_seq_one_letter_code
_entity_poly.pdbx_strand_id
1 'polypeptide(L)' 'MSALRVLERAVQCTWRPGSMTHVRLAYGGETAEVPFERVVRLFGRVALDAMYLRGRFSWHATSGFALGDV' A
#
# COMPACT_ATOMS: atom_id res chain seq x y z
N MET A 1 14.08 4.38 -29.32
CA MET A 1 14.76 3.60 -28.24
C MET A 1 13.93 3.74 -26.98
N SER A 2 13.23 2.66 -26.64
CA SER A 2 12.19 2.57 -25.62
C SER A 2 12.78 2.61 -24.21
N ALA A 3 12.70 3.76 -23.53
CA ALA A 3 13.02 3.84 -22.11
C ALA A 3 11.87 3.20 -21.31
N LEU A 4 12.20 2.06 -20.70
CA LEU A 4 11.41 1.21 -19.84
C LEU A 4 10.12 1.84 -19.29
N ARG A 5 8.98 1.25 -19.66
CA ARG A 5 7.83 1.20 -18.74
C ARG A 5 8.24 0.37 -17.53
N VAL A 6 8.99 0.96 -16.60
CA VAL A 6 9.00 0.47 -15.23
C VAL A 6 7.55 0.65 -14.80
N LEU A 7 6.79 -0.45 -14.79
CA LEU A 7 5.47 -0.49 -14.19
C LEU A 7 5.71 -0.31 -12.69
N GLU A 8 5.94 0.93 -12.25
CA GLU A 8 6.04 1.30 -10.85
C GLU A 8 4.68 1.02 -10.23
N ARG A 9 4.54 -0.20 -9.72
CA ARG A 9 3.38 -0.68 -9.00
C ARG A 9 3.44 -0.08 -7.60
N ALA A 10 3.17 1.22 -7.53
CA ALA A 10 3.07 1.97 -6.29
C ALA A 10 1.75 1.63 -5.59
N VAL A 11 1.85 1.36 -4.30
CA VAL A 11 0.71 1.15 -3.40
C VAL A 11 0.62 2.37 -2.48
N GLN A 12 -0.57 2.93 -2.33
CA GLN A 12 -0.84 3.97 -1.32
C GLN A 12 -1.93 3.50 -0.36
N CYS A 13 -1.70 3.67 0.94
CA CYS A 13 -2.68 3.39 1.98
C CYS A 13 -3.01 4.67 2.75
N THR A 14 -4.30 4.93 2.96
CA THR A 14 -4.78 6.08 3.76
C THR A 14 -5.95 5.64 4.64
N TRP A 15 -6.14 6.28 5.79
CA TRP A 15 -7.30 5.96 6.64
C TRP A 15 -8.61 6.32 5.96
N ARG A 16 -9.65 5.47 6.10
CA ARG A 16 -11.01 5.92 5.83
C ARG A 16 -11.39 6.95 6.90
N PRO A 17 -11.90 8.14 6.54
CA PRO A 17 -12.40 9.10 7.51
C PRO A 17 -13.48 8.49 8.42
N GLY A 18 -13.30 8.64 9.75
CA GLY A 18 -14.21 8.09 10.75
C GLY A 18 -14.08 6.57 10.98
N SER A 19 -13.06 5.93 10.41
CA SER A 19 -12.75 4.51 10.66
C SER A 19 -11.42 4.35 11.37
N MET A 20 -11.39 3.47 12.37
CA MET A 20 -10.15 3.02 13.04
C MET A 20 -9.69 1.65 12.54
N THR A 21 -10.52 0.97 11.74
CA THR A 21 -10.28 -0.42 11.32
C THR A 21 -10.09 -0.58 9.82
N HIS A 22 -10.45 0.43 9.02
CA HIS A 22 -10.40 0.34 7.56
C HIS A 22 -9.54 1.44 6.95
N VAL A 23 -8.83 1.05 5.89
CA VAL A 23 -7.94 1.90 5.10
C VAL A 23 -8.30 1.79 3.62
N ARG A 24 -8.13 2.89 2.89
CA ARG A 24 -8.19 2.93 1.44
C ARG A 24 -6.84 2.54 0.87
N LEU A 25 -6.82 1.45 0.13
CA LEU A 25 -5.68 0.94 -0.62
C LEU A 25 -5.83 1.35 -2.09
N ALA A 26 -4.95 2.23 -2.57
CA ALA A 26 -4.86 2.60 -3.98
C ALA A 26 -3.70 1.84 -4.64
N TYR A 27 -3.99 1.14 -5.74
CA TYR A 27 -3.01 0.36 -6.49
C TYR A 27 -3.41 0.28 -7.96
N GLY A 28 -2.49 0.56 -8.88
CA GLY A 28 -2.76 0.39 -10.31
C GLY A 28 -3.91 1.25 -10.86
N GLY A 29 -4.26 2.34 -10.20
CA GLY A 29 -5.42 3.18 -10.55
C GLY A 29 -6.75 2.74 -9.93
N GLU A 30 -6.78 1.57 -9.28
CA GLU A 30 -7.94 1.09 -8.53
C GLU A 30 -7.82 1.48 -7.05
N THR A 31 -8.96 1.69 -6.40
CA THR A 31 -9.02 1.95 -4.96
C THR A 31 -9.97 0.97 -4.29
N ALA A 32 -9.52 0.32 -3.23
CA ALA A 32 -10.31 -0.61 -2.43
C ALA A 32 -10.28 -0.21 -0.95
N GLU A 33 -11.40 -0.37 -0.25
CA GLU A 33 -11.43 -0.28 1.20
C GLU A 33 -11.15 -1.67 1.79
N VAL A 34 -10.13 -1.76 2.64
CA VAL A 34 -9.70 -3.02 3.26
C VAL A 34 -9.44 -2.83 4.75
N PRO A 35 -9.54 -3.90 5.56
CA PRO A 35 -9.11 -3.86 6.95
C PRO A 35 -7.62 -3.51 7.07
N PHE A 36 -7.24 -2.67 8.05
CA PHE A 36 -5.84 -2.27 8.22
C PHE A 36 -4.92 -3.46 8.52
N GLU A 37 -5.46 -4.51 9.16
CA GLU A 37 -4.75 -5.75 9.46
C GLU A 37 -4.26 -6.43 8.18
N ARG A 38 -4.99 -6.30 7.08
CA ARG A 38 -4.56 -6.83 5.77
C ARG A 38 -3.35 -6.06 5.24
N VAL A 39 -3.33 -4.74 5.41
CA VAL A 39 -2.17 -3.90 5.04
C VAL A 39 -0.96 -4.23 5.92
N VAL A 40 -1.16 -4.45 7.22
CA VAL A 40 -0.09 -4.85 8.14
C VAL A 40 0.47 -6.22 7.78
N ARG A 41 -0.36 -7.16 7.33
CA ARG A 41 0.13 -8.47 6.86
C ARG A 41 0.98 -8.36 5.59
N LEU A 42 0.63 -7.44 4.68
CA LEU A 42 1.32 -7.29 3.39
C LEU A 42 2.61 -6.46 3.49
N PHE A 43 2.60 -5.41 4.31
CA PHE A 43 3.69 -4.41 4.35
C PHE A 43 4.36 -4.32 5.71
N GLY A 44 3.92 -5.11 6.68
CA GLY A 44 4.40 -5.08 8.05
C GLY A 44 3.85 -3.91 8.86
N ARG A 45 4.32 -3.84 10.11
CA ARG A 45 3.90 -2.84 11.10
C ARG A 45 4.34 -1.41 10.74
N VAL A 46 5.38 -1.27 9.92
CA VAL A 46 5.84 0.02 9.37
C VAL A 46 4.73 0.74 8.59
N ALA A 47 3.84 0.00 7.93
CA ALA A 47 2.71 0.61 7.24
C ALA A 47 1.71 1.23 8.22
N LEU A 48 1.44 0.55 9.33
CA LEU A 48 0.57 1.05 10.38
C LEU A 48 1.16 2.29 11.04
N ASP A 49 2.44 2.26 11.40
CA ASP A 49 3.12 3.38 12.04
C ASP A 49 3.13 4.61 11.11
N ALA A 50 3.41 4.41 9.82
CA ALA A 50 3.34 5.48 8.83
C ALA A 50 1.93 6.06 8.69
N MET A 51 0.89 5.21 8.67
CA MET A 51 -0.50 5.66 8.61
C MET A 51 -0.92 6.41 9.88
N TYR A 52 -0.47 6.01 11.07
CA TYR A 52 -0.74 6.75 12.31
C TYR A 52 0.01 8.08 12.40
N LEU A 53 1.28 8.09 12.04
CA LEU A 53 2.14 9.27 12.18
C LEU A 53 1.95 10.30 11.07
N ARG A 54 1.64 9.85 9.85
CA ARG A 54 1.59 10.70 8.64
C ARG A 54 0.23 10.70 7.95
N GLY A 55 -0.74 9.94 8.44
CA GLY A 55 -2.06 9.76 7.80
C GLY A 55 -2.04 8.92 6.53
N ARG A 56 -0.84 8.52 6.04
CA ARG A 56 -0.66 7.78 4.80
C ARG A 56 0.60 6.91 4.82
N PHE A 57 0.54 5.82 4.08
CA PHE A 57 1.68 4.97 3.75
C PHE A 57 1.80 4.85 2.23
N SER A 58 3.02 4.81 1.71
CA SER A 58 3.30 4.63 0.29
C SER A 58 4.44 3.63 0.14
N TRP A 59 4.23 2.64 -0.71
CA TRP A 59 5.21 1.60 -0.99
C TRP A 59 5.41 1.50 -2.49
N HIS A 60 6.67 1.53 -2.92
CA HIS A 60 7.05 1.38 -4.31
C HIS A 60 7.68 0.01 -4.47
N ALA A 61 7.02 -0.87 -5.25
CA ALA A 61 7.63 -2.12 -5.67
C ALA A 61 8.84 -1.80 -6.54
N THR A 62 10.04 -1.83 -5.97
CA THR A 62 11.25 -1.88 -6.78
C THR A 62 11.30 -3.29 -7.33
N SER A 63 11.30 -3.44 -8.66
CA SER A 63 11.28 -4.70 -9.40
C SER A 63 12.22 -5.73 -8.75
N GLY A 64 11.67 -6.67 -7.98
CA GLY A 64 12.47 -7.62 -7.19
C GLY A 64 11.74 -8.35 -6.07
N PHE A 65 10.58 -7.88 -5.60
CA PHE A 65 9.82 -8.57 -4.56
C PHE A 65 8.47 -9.07 -5.09
N ALA A 66 8.40 -10.39 -5.35
CA ALA A 66 7.15 -11.06 -5.68
C ALA A 66 6.29 -11.15 -4.42
N LEU A 67 5.16 -10.44 -4.41
CA LEU A 67 4.05 -10.70 -3.49
C LEU A 67 3.44 -12.06 -3.87
N GLY A 68 4.03 -13.15 -3.38
CA GLY A 68 3.59 -14.49 -3.75
C GLY A 68 4.35 -15.67 -3.10
N ASP A 69 5.04 -15.48 -1.98
CA ASP A 69 5.60 -16.62 -1.22
C ASP A 69 5.38 -16.41 0.28
N VAL A 70 4.17 -16.75 0.75
CA VAL A 70 3.86 -17.24 2.09
C VAL A 70 2.51 -17.94 2.11
#